data_AF-A0A1F3VWA5-F1
#
_entry.id   AF-A0A1F3VWA5-F1
#
_cell.length_a   1.000
_cell.length_b   1.000
_cell.length_c   1.000
_cell.angle_alpha   90.00
_cell.angle_beta   90.00
_cell.angle_gamma   90.00
#
_symmetry.space_group_name_H-M   'P 1'
#
loop_
_entity.id
_entity.type
_entity.pdbx_description
1 polymer ?
#
loop_
_entity_poly.entity_id
_entity_poly.type
_entity_poly.pdbx_seq_one_letter_code
_entity_poly.pdbx_strand_id
1 'polypeptide(L)'
;WKKTNDKLPIIREWSQKELSDINTDGGTLFYPFAGADFLHADLFFPEHDHIAMIALEPIGNFPDVKKKATDGTLETYMGQLKKSMHAILGLSFFRTIAMADDFQTEMDGTLHVLMHFMARTDHEVMYQEKVAILPDGSLTNELDKAEKSAYIGNRFYFRKNGEERVKTLTYFAINMANEAYGASSGLETRTDAIAYFKSLNIKSTYLKSASYLLHRESFSMIRNLILNESEHVLQDDSAIPLAFFAPSKWNLTFYGTYTVPISLFASRHQEDLKQAYLNPSNTVKPLPFGIGYQYHNGTSNMMRASKK
;
A
#
# COMPACT_ATOMS: atom_id res chain seq x y z
N TRP A 1 -15.35 11.96 -3.02
CA TRP A 1 -14.42 12.48 -4.03
C TRP A 1 -14.17 13.98 -3.95
N LYS A 2 -15.17 14.88 -4.01
CA LYS A 2 -14.94 16.36 -4.01
C LYS A 2 -13.91 16.82 -2.96
N LYS A 3 -14.12 16.47 -1.68
CA LYS A 3 -13.19 16.77 -0.57
C LYS A 3 -11.76 16.21 -0.77
N THR A 4 -11.64 15.05 -1.42
CA THR A 4 -10.36 14.43 -1.74
C THR A 4 -9.67 15.21 -2.86
N ASN A 5 -10.42 15.61 -3.87
CA ASN A 5 -9.94 16.36 -5.04
C ASN A 5 -9.22 17.64 -4.64
N ASP A 6 -9.75 18.35 -3.63
CA ASP A 6 -9.17 19.58 -3.11
C ASP A 6 -7.79 19.37 -2.45
N LYS A 7 -7.50 18.14 -1.97
CA LYS A 7 -6.21 17.78 -1.36
C LYS A 7 -5.17 17.30 -2.37
N LEU A 8 -5.59 16.82 -3.55
CA LEU A 8 -4.66 16.19 -4.51
C LEU A 8 -3.54 17.14 -4.96
N PRO A 9 -3.81 18.41 -5.33
CA PRO A 9 -2.74 19.33 -5.74
C PRO A 9 -1.71 19.56 -4.63
N ILE A 10 -2.17 19.69 -3.38
CA ILE A 10 -1.31 19.89 -2.20
C ILE A 10 -0.36 18.70 -2.00
N ILE A 11 -0.90 17.48 -2.11
CA ILE A 11 -0.09 16.26 -1.97
C ILE A 11 0.88 16.15 -3.15
N ARG A 12 0.44 16.38 -4.39
CA ARG A 12 1.31 16.31 -5.59
C ARG A 12 2.46 17.31 -5.52
N GLU A 13 2.19 18.55 -5.12
CA GLU A 13 3.22 19.58 -4.95
C GLU A 13 4.24 19.18 -3.88
N TRP A 14 3.77 18.67 -2.74
CA TRP A 14 4.64 18.15 -1.69
C TRP A 14 5.48 16.97 -2.19
N SER A 15 4.89 16.01 -2.91
CA SER A 15 5.61 14.86 -3.49
C SER A 15 6.69 15.30 -4.48
N GLN A 16 6.37 16.24 -5.37
CA GLN A 16 7.33 16.77 -6.34
C GLN A 16 8.50 17.47 -5.65
N LYS A 17 8.24 18.18 -4.56
CA LYS A 17 9.27 18.87 -3.80
C LYS A 17 10.13 17.92 -2.96
N GLU A 18 9.49 16.98 -2.26
CA GLU A 18 10.13 16.20 -1.20
C GLU A 18 10.53 14.79 -1.61
N LEU A 19 10.04 14.30 -2.75
CA LEU A 19 10.31 12.95 -3.27
C LEU A 19 10.84 12.96 -4.71
N SER A 20 11.18 14.12 -5.28
CA SER A 20 11.69 14.20 -6.66
C SER A 20 12.99 13.41 -6.85
N ASP A 21 13.84 13.34 -5.83
CA ASP A 21 15.10 12.58 -5.86
C ASP A 21 14.91 11.06 -5.85
N ILE A 22 13.74 10.56 -5.45
CA ILE A 22 13.43 9.13 -5.42
C ILE A 22 12.40 8.71 -6.48
N ASN A 23 11.81 9.69 -7.17
CA ASN A 23 10.87 9.53 -8.28
C ASN A 23 11.57 9.82 -9.62
N THR A 24 12.80 9.34 -9.79
CA THR A 24 13.62 9.57 -10.99
C THR A 24 13.82 8.32 -11.83
N ASP A 25 13.74 7.15 -11.21
CA ASP A 25 14.15 5.89 -11.80
C ASP A 25 13.00 4.89 -11.71
N GLY A 26 12.77 4.18 -12.82
CA GLY A 26 11.80 3.10 -12.90
C GLY A 26 12.06 1.97 -11.88
N GLY A 27 11.34 0.86 -12.03
CA GLY A 27 11.38 -0.23 -11.05
C GLY A 27 10.11 -0.31 -10.22
N THR A 28 10.22 -0.84 -8.98
CA THR A 28 9.04 -1.26 -8.23
C THR A 28 8.79 -0.46 -6.97
N LEU A 29 7.57 0.07 -6.86
CA LEU A 29 6.94 0.42 -5.58
C LEU A 29 6.45 -0.85 -4.89
N PHE A 30 7.07 -1.22 -3.79
CA PHE A 30 6.52 -2.25 -2.90
C PHE A 30 5.62 -1.61 -1.85
N TYR A 31 4.34 -1.99 -1.84
CA TYR A 31 3.34 -1.44 -0.92
C TYR A 31 2.66 -2.58 -0.14
N PRO A 32 3.32 -3.13 0.89
CA PRO A 32 2.70 -4.09 1.79
C PRO A 32 1.72 -3.38 2.73
N PHE A 33 0.67 -4.09 3.13
CA PHE A 33 -0.45 -3.61 3.93
C PHE A 33 -1.26 -2.50 3.24
N ALA A 34 -1.26 -2.47 1.90
CA ALA A 34 -1.87 -1.38 1.12
C ALA A 34 -3.40 -1.32 1.17
N GLY A 35 -4.07 -2.46 1.39
CA GLY A 35 -5.47 -2.61 1.01
C GLY A 35 -5.65 -2.28 -0.48
N ALA A 36 -6.62 -1.44 -0.82
CA ALA A 36 -6.85 -0.97 -2.20
C ALA A 36 -6.37 0.49 -2.44
N ASP A 37 -5.33 0.95 -1.74
CA ASP A 37 -4.90 2.36 -1.75
C ASP A 37 -4.02 2.75 -2.96
N PHE A 38 -4.57 2.64 -4.16
CA PHE A 38 -3.91 3.13 -5.37
C PHE A 38 -3.67 4.66 -5.34
N LEU A 39 -4.56 5.40 -4.68
CA LEU A 39 -4.49 6.86 -4.65
C LEU A 39 -3.15 7.36 -4.10
N HIS A 40 -2.69 6.84 -2.96
CA HIS A 40 -1.44 7.32 -2.38
C HIS A 40 -0.22 6.75 -3.10
N ALA A 41 -0.32 5.56 -3.71
CA ALA A 41 0.72 5.04 -4.58
C ALA A 41 0.98 6.00 -5.76
N ASP A 42 -0.09 6.42 -6.47
CA ASP A 42 0.00 7.40 -7.57
C ASP A 42 0.49 8.78 -7.11
N LEU A 43 0.02 9.26 -5.96
CA LEU A 43 0.35 10.60 -5.48
C LEU A 43 1.80 10.73 -5.01
N PHE A 44 2.35 9.71 -4.35
CA PHE A 44 3.71 9.76 -3.81
C PHE A 44 4.76 9.21 -4.75
N PHE A 45 4.38 8.24 -5.58
CA PHE A 45 5.33 7.53 -6.45
C PHE A 45 4.81 7.38 -7.87
N PRO A 46 4.52 8.49 -8.57
CA PRO A 46 3.96 8.43 -9.91
C PRO A 46 4.93 7.81 -10.92
N GLU A 47 6.25 7.77 -10.67
CA GLU A 47 7.25 7.41 -11.69
C GLU A 47 7.69 5.95 -11.71
N HIS A 48 7.25 5.12 -10.76
CA HIS A 48 7.56 3.67 -10.77
C HIS A 48 6.84 2.92 -11.90
N ASP A 49 7.53 1.96 -12.53
CA ASP A 49 6.97 1.13 -13.61
C ASP A 49 6.03 0.05 -13.08
N HIS A 50 6.35 -0.44 -11.88
CA HIS A 50 5.66 -1.55 -11.25
C HIS A 50 5.19 -1.14 -9.85
N ILE A 51 3.97 -1.53 -9.51
CA ILE A 51 3.42 -1.38 -8.17
C ILE A 51 3.04 -2.78 -7.68
N ALA A 52 3.69 -3.25 -6.61
CA ALA A 52 3.37 -4.51 -5.96
C ALA A 52 2.61 -4.22 -4.65
N MET A 53 1.29 -4.40 -4.66
CA MET A 53 0.44 -4.22 -3.48
C MET A 53 0.12 -5.57 -2.83
N ILE A 54 0.40 -5.68 -1.54
CA ILE A 54 0.13 -6.91 -0.78
C ILE A 54 -0.71 -6.58 0.42
N ALA A 55 -1.82 -7.27 0.62
CA ALA A 55 -2.62 -7.16 1.84
C ALA A 55 -3.43 -8.43 2.10
N LEU A 56 -4.37 -8.41 3.04
CA LEU A 56 -5.20 -9.58 3.38
C LEU A 56 -6.54 -9.61 2.65
N GLU A 57 -6.95 -8.48 2.09
CA GLU A 57 -8.22 -8.38 1.40
C GLU A 57 -8.23 -9.29 0.16
N PRO A 58 -9.37 -9.94 -0.14
CA PRO A 58 -9.49 -10.75 -1.34
C PRO A 58 -9.14 -9.97 -2.61
N ILE A 59 -8.57 -10.66 -3.60
CA ILE A 59 -8.12 -10.03 -4.85
C ILE A 59 -9.31 -9.54 -5.70
N GLY A 60 -10.47 -10.18 -5.57
CA GLY A 60 -11.68 -9.93 -6.34
C GLY A 60 -11.62 -10.39 -7.80
N ASN A 61 -12.76 -10.30 -8.48
CA ASN A 61 -12.91 -10.62 -9.89
C ASN A 61 -13.45 -9.41 -10.68
N PHE A 62 -13.21 -9.41 -11.99
CA PHE A 62 -13.74 -8.37 -12.84
C PHE A 62 -15.29 -8.37 -12.78
N PRO A 63 -15.94 -7.24 -12.46
CA PRO A 63 -17.40 -7.22 -12.31
C PRO A 63 -18.08 -7.34 -13.68
N ASP A 64 -19.05 -8.25 -13.81
CA ASP A 64 -19.94 -8.28 -14.96
C ASP A 64 -21.03 -7.20 -14.84
N VAL A 65 -20.67 -5.96 -15.20
CA VAL A 65 -21.55 -4.80 -15.11
C VAL A 65 -22.80 -4.95 -15.97
N LYS A 66 -22.72 -5.68 -17.10
CA LYS A 66 -23.87 -5.92 -18.00
C LYS A 66 -24.88 -6.86 -17.36
N LYS A 67 -24.40 -7.94 -16.75
CA LYS A 67 -25.25 -8.85 -15.97
C LYS A 67 -25.89 -8.11 -14.80
N LYS A 68 -25.11 -7.35 -14.03
CA LYS A 68 -25.62 -6.57 -12.89
C LYS A 68 -26.69 -5.54 -13.30
N ALA A 69 -26.56 -4.96 -14.50
CA ALA A 69 -27.58 -4.05 -15.04
C ALA A 69 -28.88 -4.79 -15.42
N THR A 70 -28.75 -6.03 -15.89
CA THR A 70 -29.89 -6.85 -16.36
C THR A 70 -30.64 -7.50 -15.21
N ASP A 71 -29.93 -7.94 -14.17
CA ASP A 71 -30.52 -8.59 -12.98
C ASP A 71 -30.93 -7.62 -11.86
N GLY A 72 -30.73 -6.30 -12.07
CA GLY A 72 -31.13 -5.25 -11.14
C GLY A 72 -30.19 -5.03 -9.96
N THR A 73 -29.05 -5.73 -9.87
CA THR A 73 -28.09 -5.60 -8.76
C THR A 73 -27.10 -4.44 -8.91
N LEU A 74 -27.11 -3.74 -10.06
CA LEU A 74 -26.17 -2.66 -10.35
C LEU A 74 -26.21 -1.52 -9.31
N GLU A 75 -27.40 -1.12 -8.86
CA GLU A 75 -27.52 -0.04 -7.87
C GLU A 75 -26.88 -0.44 -6.53
N THR A 76 -27.15 -1.66 -6.06
CA THR A 76 -26.53 -2.21 -4.84
C THR A 76 -25.01 -2.27 -4.97
N TYR A 77 -24.50 -2.78 -6.09
CA TYR A 77 -23.06 -2.81 -6.38
C TYR A 77 -22.44 -1.40 -6.32
N MET A 78 -23.06 -0.42 -6.98
CA MET A 78 -22.57 0.98 -6.96
C MET A 78 -22.64 1.60 -5.56
N GLY A 79 -23.68 1.27 -4.79
CA GLY A 79 -23.82 1.67 -3.38
C GLY A 79 -22.70 1.13 -2.50
N GLN A 80 -22.35 -0.15 -2.65
CA GLN A 80 -21.25 -0.79 -1.92
C GLN A 80 -19.89 -0.22 -2.32
N LEU A 81 -19.66 0.01 -3.62
CA LEU A 81 -18.44 0.65 -4.10
C LEU A 81 -18.30 2.06 -3.51
N LYS A 82 -19.38 2.84 -3.50
CA LYS A 82 -19.41 4.17 -2.87
C LYS A 82 -19.12 4.11 -1.38
N LYS A 83 -19.65 3.12 -0.65
CA LYS A 83 -19.40 2.92 0.79
C LYS A 83 -17.93 2.59 1.05
N SER A 84 -17.37 1.65 0.30
CA SER A 84 -15.94 1.28 0.38
C SER A 84 -15.03 2.48 0.11
N MET A 85 -15.34 3.27 -0.93
CA MET A 85 -14.61 4.49 -1.25
C MET A 85 -14.72 5.54 -0.14
N HIS A 86 -15.89 5.67 0.50
CA HIS A 86 -16.08 6.62 1.60
C HIS A 86 -15.21 6.26 2.81
N ALA A 87 -15.09 4.96 3.14
CA ALA A 87 -14.24 4.50 4.24
C ALA A 87 -12.76 4.84 4.00
N ILE A 88 -12.24 4.52 2.80
CA ILE A 88 -10.83 4.75 2.45
C ILE A 88 -10.51 6.24 2.40
N LEU A 89 -11.35 7.02 1.71
CA LEU A 89 -11.11 8.46 1.50
C LEU A 89 -11.37 9.30 2.76
N GLY A 90 -12.30 8.87 3.62
CA GLY A 90 -12.68 9.59 4.82
C GLY A 90 -11.65 9.46 5.95
N LEU A 91 -11.03 8.29 6.06
CA LEU A 91 -10.12 7.96 7.15
C LEU A 91 -8.63 8.04 6.76
N SER A 92 -8.32 8.16 5.46
CA SER A 92 -6.94 8.07 4.95
C SER A 92 -6.31 6.68 5.14
N PHE A 93 -7.08 5.66 5.55
CA PHE A 93 -6.61 4.28 5.68
C PHE A 93 -7.73 3.26 5.53
N PHE A 94 -7.35 2.02 5.26
CA PHE A 94 -8.25 0.88 5.09
C PHE A 94 -8.60 0.26 6.46
N ARG A 95 -9.88 -0.01 6.74
CA ARG A 95 -10.32 -0.64 7.99
C ARG A 95 -10.73 -2.09 7.75
N THR A 96 -9.83 -3.03 8.04
CA THR A 96 -9.99 -4.47 7.75
C THR A 96 -11.28 -5.08 8.30
N ILE A 97 -11.71 -4.74 9.52
CA ILE A 97 -12.93 -5.33 10.13
C ILE A 97 -14.22 -4.82 9.48
N ALA A 98 -14.34 -3.50 9.28
CA ALA A 98 -15.55 -2.94 8.66
C ALA A 98 -15.68 -3.34 7.18
N MET A 99 -14.55 -3.64 6.53
CA MET A 99 -14.50 -3.98 5.11
C MET A 99 -14.58 -5.48 4.85
N ALA A 100 -14.24 -6.35 5.82
CA ALA A 100 -14.53 -7.78 5.74
C ALA A 100 -16.04 -8.05 5.59
N ASP A 101 -16.89 -7.17 6.14
CA ASP A 101 -18.35 -7.20 5.93
C ASP A 101 -18.76 -6.60 4.57
N ASP A 102 -18.03 -5.61 4.06
CA ASP A 102 -18.29 -4.98 2.76
C ASP A 102 -17.95 -5.89 1.56
N PHE A 103 -17.07 -6.89 1.74
CA PHE A 103 -16.64 -7.84 0.69
C PHE A 103 -17.37 -9.19 0.66
N GLN A 104 -18.57 -9.29 1.25
CA GLN A 104 -19.31 -10.56 1.36
C GLN A 104 -20.42 -10.75 0.31
N THR A 105 -20.61 -9.79 -0.60
CA THR A 105 -21.77 -9.80 -1.52
C THR A 105 -21.39 -9.37 -2.94
N GLU A 106 -21.83 -8.20 -3.43
CA GLU A 106 -21.68 -7.79 -4.83
C GLU A 106 -20.27 -7.30 -5.18
N MET A 107 -19.46 -6.99 -4.15
CA MET A 107 -18.03 -6.75 -4.23
C MET A 107 -17.28 -7.91 -3.59
N ASP A 108 -16.34 -8.50 -4.32
CA ASP A 108 -15.64 -9.73 -3.90
C ASP A 108 -14.14 -9.52 -3.66
N GLY A 109 -13.67 -8.27 -3.62
CA GLY A 109 -12.29 -7.92 -3.30
C GLY A 109 -11.85 -6.54 -3.78
N THR A 110 -10.53 -6.32 -3.79
CA THR A 110 -9.91 -5.01 -4.04
C THR A 110 -9.98 -4.55 -5.49
N LEU A 111 -10.14 -5.47 -6.46
CA LEU A 111 -10.17 -5.15 -7.89
C LEU A 111 -11.12 -3.99 -8.21
N HIS A 112 -12.36 -4.02 -7.72
CA HIS A 112 -13.36 -2.99 -8.00
C HIS A 112 -12.93 -1.60 -7.53
N VAL A 113 -12.31 -1.55 -6.34
CA VAL A 113 -11.85 -0.31 -5.71
C VAL A 113 -10.62 0.23 -6.43
N LEU A 114 -9.67 -0.64 -6.79
CA LEU A 114 -8.48 -0.28 -7.56
C LEU A 114 -8.85 0.30 -8.93
N MET A 115 -9.74 -0.38 -9.68
CA MET A 115 -10.24 0.10 -10.97
C MET A 115 -10.92 1.47 -10.84
N HIS A 116 -11.70 1.67 -9.77
CA HIS A 116 -12.33 2.96 -9.52
C HIS A 116 -11.29 4.05 -9.21
N PHE A 117 -10.30 3.77 -8.36
CA PHE A 117 -9.23 4.74 -8.08
C PHE A 117 -8.43 5.11 -9.31
N MET A 118 -8.06 4.14 -10.15
CA MET A 118 -7.38 4.39 -11.43
C MET A 118 -8.20 5.35 -12.30
N ALA A 119 -9.48 5.05 -12.54
CA ALA A 119 -10.36 5.94 -13.31
C ALA A 119 -10.51 7.34 -12.67
N ARG A 120 -10.58 7.43 -11.34
CA ARG A 120 -10.72 8.72 -10.63
C ARG A 120 -9.42 9.53 -10.58
N THR A 121 -8.27 8.92 -10.84
CA THR A 121 -6.94 9.55 -10.87
C THR A 121 -6.43 9.74 -12.30
N ASP A 122 -7.32 9.70 -13.29
CA ASP A 122 -7.03 9.94 -14.70
C ASP A 122 -6.15 8.86 -15.35
N HIS A 123 -6.34 7.61 -14.93
CA HIS A 123 -5.71 6.44 -15.54
C HIS A 123 -6.71 5.59 -16.33
N GLU A 124 -6.23 5.07 -17.45
CA GLU A 124 -6.89 4.05 -18.27
C GLU A 124 -6.29 2.68 -17.96
N VAL A 125 -7.14 1.72 -17.61
CA VAL A 125 -6.74 0.31 -17.51
C VAL A 125 -6.96 -0.35 -18.85
N MET A 126 -5.87 -0.78 -19.48
CA MET A 126 -5.89 -1.36 -20.82
C MET A 126 -6.15 -2.87 -20.78
N TYR A 127 -5.57 -3.55 -19.78
CA TYR A 127 -5.67 -4.99 -19.65
C TYR A 127 -5.57 -5.41 -18.19
N GLN A 128 -6.27 -6.49 -17.85
CA GLN A 128 -6.21 -7.12 -16.54
C GLN A 128 -6.14 -8.63 -16.73
N GLU A 129 -5.23 -9.28 -16.01
CA GLU A 129 -5.10 -10.73 -15.98
C GLU A 129 -4.90 -11.25 -14.57
N LYS A 130 -5.20 -12.53 -14.38
CA LYS A 130 -4.82 -13.26 -13.17
C LYS A 130 -3.41 -13.81 -13.34
N VAL A 131 -2.64 -13.76 -12.28
CA VAL A 131 -1.27 -14.30 -12.22
C VAL A 131 -1.10 -15.19 -11.00
N ALA A 132 -0.28 -16.22 -11.12
CA ALA A 132 0.11 -17.09 -10.02
C ALA A 132 1.59 -16.90 -9.67
N ILE A 133 1.94 -16.96 -8.39
CA ILE A 133 3.33 -17.04 -7.94
C ILE A 133 3.83 -18.48 -8.08
N LEU A 134 4.92 -18.67 -8.82
CA LEU A 134 5.61 -19.95 -8.94
C LEU A 134 6.59 -20.16 -7.77
N PRO A 135 7.04 -21.40 -7.51
CA PRO A 135 7.95 -21.70 -6.39
C PRO A 135 9.26 -20.88 -6.37
N ASP A 136 9.74 -20.44 -7.54
CA ASP A 136 10.94 -19.60 -7.69
C ASP A 136 10.67 -18.10 -7.52
N GLY A 137 9.42 -17.71 -7.27
CA GLY A 137 8.98 -16.32 -7.14
C GLY A 137 8.57 -15.65 -8.44
N SER A 138 8.74 -16.30 -9.60
CA SER A 138 8.29 -15.75 -10.88
C SER A 138 6.76 -15.78 -11.01
N LEU A 139 6.22 -14.95 -11.90
CA LEU A 139 4.79 -14.87 -12.15
C LEU A 139 4.42 -15.59 -13.46
N THR A 140 3.37 -16.40 -13.44
CA THR A 140 2.75 -16.99 -14.64
C THR A 140 1.29 -16.57 -14.77
N ASN A 141 0.80 -16.40 -15.99
CA ASN A 141 -0.63 -16.27 -16.29
C ASN A 141 -1.27 -17.59 -16.78
N GLU A 142 -0.46 -18.63 -16.93
CA GLU A 142 -0.90 -20.00 -17.21
C GLU A 142 -1.32 -20.68 -15.89
N LEU A 143 -2.51 -20.33 -15.39
CA LEU A 143 -2.97 -20.73 -14.05
C LEU A 143 -3.13 -22.24 -13.88
N ASP A 144 -3.32 -22.98 -14.97
CA ASP A 144 -3.38 -24.44 -15.00
C ASP A 144 -2.03 -25.11 -14.72
N LYS A 145 -0.92 -24.41 -14.95
CA LYS A 145 0.43 -24.85 -14.62
C LYS A 145 0.83 -24.55 -13.17
N ALA A 146 0.05 -23.73 -12.45
CA ALA A 146 0.35 -23.38 -11.08
C ALA A 146 -0.07 -24.50 -10.10
N GLU A 147 0.68 -24.66 -9.01
CA GLU A 147 0.28 -25.55 -7.94
C GLU A 147 -1.05 -25.09 -7.31
N LYS A 148 -1.85 -26.03 -6.78
CA LYS A 148 -3.14 -25.70 -6.15
C LYS A 148 -3.00 -24.73 -4.96
N SER A 149 -1.85 -24.71 -4.31
CA SER A 149 -1.50 -23.81 -3.19
C SER A 149 -0.90 -22.48 -3.63
N ALA A 150 -0.66 -22.26 -4.92
CA ALA A 150 -0.06 -21.03 -5.42
C ALA A 150 -0.93 -19.83 -5.08
N TYR A 151 -0.29 -18.71 -4.71
CA TYR A 151 -1.01 -17.45 -4.58
C TYR A 151 -1.46 -16.97 -5.95
N ILE A 152 -2.76 -16.72 -6.09
CA ILE A 152 -3.34 -16.08 -7.27
C ILE A 152 -3.55 -14.59 -6.96
N GLY A 153 -3.19 -13.74 -7.91
CA GLY A 153 -3.29 -12.29 -7.83
C GLY A 153 -3.89 -11.69 -9.09
N ASN A 154 -4.16 -10.38 -9.06
CA ASN A 154 -4.59 -9.61 -10.21
C ASN A 154 -3.45 -8.69 -10.66
N ARG A 155 -3.08 -8.75 -11.94
CA ARG A 155 -2.15 -7.84 -12.60
C ARG A 155 -2.90 -6.92 -13.56
N PHE A 156 -2.72 -5.63 -13.40
CA PHE A 156 -3.31 -4.57 -14.20
C PHE A 156 -2.22 -3.92 -15.04
N TYR A 157 -2.52 -3.66 -16.30
CA TYR A 157 -1.72 -2.82 -17.19
C TYR A 157 -2.49 -1.54 -17.42
N PHE A 158 -1.91 -0.43 -17.01
CA PHE A 158 -2.57 0.86 -17.02
C PHE A 158 -1.61 1.96 -17.46
N ARG A 159 -2.17 3.07 -17.90
CA ARG A 159 -1.42 4.28 -18.23
C ARG A 159 -2.21 5.49 -17.78
N LYS A 160 -1.52 6.60 -17.56
CA LYS A 160 -2.19 7.87 -17.34
C LYS A 160 -2.69 8.40 -18.68
N ASN A 161 -3.88 9.01 -18.70
CA ASN A 161 -4.45 9.52 -19.94
C ASN A 161 -3.52 10.58 -20.56
N GLY A 162 -3.25 10.43 -21.85
CA GLY A 162 -2.30 11.30 -22.57
C GLY A 162 -0.83 10.92 -22.43
N GLU A 163 -0.49 9.87 -21.68
CA GLU A 163 0.86 9.30 -21.60
C GLU A 163 0.95 7.99 -22.39
N GLU A 164 2.11 7.72 -23.01
CA GLU A 164 2.35 6.46 -23.71
C GLU A 164 2.90 5.37 -22.78
N ARG A 165 3.49 5.76 -21.65
CA ARG A 165 4.14 4.85 -20.71
C ARG A 165 3.12 3.95 -20.03
N VAL A 166 3.25 2.65 -20.27
CA VAL A 166 2.44 1.60 -19.63
C VAL A 166 3.10 1.17 -18.34
N LYS A 167 2.33 1.15 -17.26
CA LYS A 167 2.72 0.71 -15.93
C LYS A 167 1.93 -0.53 -15.52
N THR A 168 2.43 -1.22 -14.50
CA THR A 168 1.75 -2.39 -13.96
C THR A 168 1.46 -2.23 -12.48
N LEU A 169 0.29 -2.73 -12.06
CA LEU A 169 -0.01 -2.97 -10.65
C LEU A 169 -0.30 -4.45 -10.49
N THR A 170 0.40 -5.12 -9.58
CA THR A 170 0.12 -6.51 -9.19
C THR A 170 -0.33 -6.54 -7.75
N TYR A 171 -1.52 -7.11 -7.52
CA TYR A 171 -2.12 -7.25 -6.20
C TYR A 171 -2.21 -8.72 -5.80
N PHE A 172 -1.71 -9.06 -4.60
CA PHE A 172 -1.89 -10.38 -3.99
C PHE A 172 -2.48 -10.29 -2.59
N ALA A 173 -3.34 -11.25 -2.27
CA ALA A 173 -3.84 -11.49 -0.92
C ALA A 173 -2.89 -12.45 -0.18
N ILE A 174 -1.98 -11.95 0.65
CA ILE A 174 -0.96 -12.73 1.35
C ILE A 174 -0.91 -12.34 2.83
N ASN A 175 -0.92 -13.36 3.70
CA ASN A 175 -0.61 -13.16 5.12
C ASN A 175 0.88 -12.90 5.29
N MET A 176 1.24 -11.66 5.62
CA MET A 176 2.63 -11.22 5.81
C MET A 176 3.13 -11.42 7.25
N ALA A 177 2.37 -12.05 8.13
CA ALA A 177 2.90 -12.53 9.40
C ALA A 177 3.87 -13.69 9.15
N ASN A 178 4.80 -13.90 10.08
CA ASN A 178 5.71 -15.04 10.06
C ASN A 178 4.91 -16.35 10.09
N GLU A 179 3.99 -16.47 11.05
CA GLU A 179 3.14 -17.65 11.27
C GLU A 179 1.77 -17.52 10.57
N ALA A 180 1.04 -18.62 10.52
CA ALA A 180 -0.31 -18.67 9.94
C ALA A 180 -1.32 -17.80 10.69
N TYR A 181 -2.30 -17.27 9.96
CA TYR A 181 -3.43 -16.51 10.49
C TYR A 181 -4.72 -17.02 9.87
N GLY A 182 -5.55 -17.68 10.69
CA GLY A 182 -6.73 -18.40 10.18
C GLY A 182 -6.33 -19.49 9.19
N ALA A 183 -6.98 -19.50 8.01
CA ALA A 183 -6.66 -20.44 6.93
C ALA A 183 -5.46 -20.00 6.04
N SER A 184 -4.86 -18.83 6.31
CA SER A 184 -3.77 -18.29 5.49
C SER A 184 -2.41 -18.63 6.07
N SER A 185 -1.61 -19.39 5.33
CA SER A 185 -0.20 -19.67 5.64
C SER A 185 0.61 -18.39 5.84
N GLY A 186 1.51 -18.40 6.82
CA GLY A 186 2.47 -17.32 7.06
C GLY A 186 3.75 -17.48 6.26
N LEU A 187 4.56 -16.41 6.26
CA LEU A 187 5.80 -16.30 5.47
C LEU A 187 6.86 -17.37 5.79
N GLU A 188 6.86 -17.95 7.00
CA GLU A 188 7.76 -19.05 7.36
C GLU A 188 7.57 -20.29 6.47
N THR A 189 6.36 -20.48 5.96
CA THR A 189 5.98 -21.64 5.12
C THR A 189 5.79 -21.28 3.64
N ARG A 190 5.96 -20.01 3.28
CA ARG A 190 5.69 -19.48 1.93
C ARG A 190 6.96 -18.94 1.28
N THR A 191 7.87 -19.86 0.98
CA THR A 191 9.14 -19.55 0.30
C THR A 191 8.93 -18.94 -1.08
N ASP A 192 7.84 -19.30 -1.76
CA ASP A 192 7.40 -18.73 -3.03
C ASP A 192 7.09 -17.23 -2.91
N ALA A 193 6.34 -16.82 -1.88
CA ALA A 193 6.07 -15.40 -1.63
C ALA A 193 7.34 -14.61 -1.27
N ILE A 194 8.22 -15.18 -0.45
CA ILE A 194 9.51 -14.56 -0.12
C ILE A 194 10.39 -14.43 -1.37
N ALA A 195 10.44 -15.43 -2.24
CA ALA A 195 11.18 -15.39 -3.49
C ALA A 195 10.64 -14.29 -4.42
N TYR A 196 9.31 -14.20 -4.55
CA TYR A 196 8.66 -13.13 -5.31
C TYR A 196 9.01 -11.75 -4.77
N PHE A 197 8.90 -11.53 -3.45
CA PHE A 197 9.23 -10.22 -2.87
C PHE A 197 10.68 -9.81 -3.12
N LYS A 198 11.62 -10.76 -3.08
CA LYS A 198 13.03 -10.52 -3.40
C LYS A 198 13.29 -10.28 -4.89
N SER A 199 12.45 -10.79 -5.79
CA SER A 199 12.60 -10.56 -7.23
C SER A 199 12.08 -9.20 -7.70
N LEU A 200 11.41 -8.42 -6.82
CA LEU A 200 10.72 -7.19 -7.22
C LEU A 200 11.65 -6.02 -7.61
N ASN A 201 12.96 -6.08 -7.32
CA ASN A 201 13.86 -4.94 -7.48
C ASN A 201 13.29 -3.66 -6.82
N ILE A 202 13.13 -3.73 -5.49
CA ILE A 202 12.36 -2.75 -4.73
C ILE A 202 13.13 -1.43 -4.63
N LYS A 203 12.66 -0.41 -5.36
CA LYS A 203 13.18 0.95 -5.27
C LYS A 203 12.61 1.67 -4.06
N SER A 204 11.29 1.75 -3.98
CA SER A 204 10.61 2.40 -2.87
C SER A 204 9.69 1.42 -2.18
N THR A 205 9.67 1.47 -0.85
CA THR A 205 8.59 0.90 -0.04
C THR A 205 7.76 1.99 0.55
N TYR A 206 6.44 1.83 0.46
CA TYR A 206 5.49 2.72 1.11
C TYR A 206 4.68 1.94 2.15
N LEU A 207 4.52 2.52 3.33
CA LEU A 207 3.78 1.94 4.45
C LEU A 207 2.92 3.02 5.06
N LYS A 208 1.64 2.74 5.28
CA LYS A 208 0.74 3.68 5.93
C LYS A 208 -0.32 2.92 6.70
N SER A 209 -0.57 3.34 7.94
CA SER A 209 -1.62 2.75 8.79
C SER A 209 -1.50 1.23 8.89
N ALA A 210 -0.27 0.74 9.02
CA ALA A 210 0.07 -0.68 9.05
C ALA A 210 -0.25 -1.33 10.41
N SER A 211 -1.24 -0.81 11.15
CA SER A 211 -1.73 -1.32 12.44
C SER A 211 -0.64 -1.60 13.48
N TYR A 212 0.51 -0.92 13.40
CA TYR A 212 1.69 -1.18 14.24
C TYR A 212 2.11 -2.66 14.23
N LEU A 213 1.85 -3.38 13.13
CA LEU A 213 2.17 -4.80 12.98
C LEU A 213 3.67 -5.02 12.95
N LEU A 214 4.40 -4.14 12.25
CA LEU A 214 5.86 -4.17 12.11
C LEU A 214 6.61 -3.82 13.40
N HIS A 215 5.90 -3.45 14.48
CA HIS A 215 6.47 -3.36 15.82
C HIS A 215 6.66 -4.74 16.47
N ARG A 216 5.96 -5.76 15.97
CA ARG A 216 5.90 -7.09 16.58
C ARG A 216 6.90 -8.04 15.92
N GLU A 217 7.45 -8.96 16.71
CA GLU A 217 8.33 -10.02 16.19
C GLU A 217 7.61 -10.99 15.24
N SER A 218 6.30 -11.15 15.38
CA SER A 218 5.48 -11.96 14.45
C SER A 218 5.41 -11.40 13.02
N PHE A 219 5.96 -10.21 12.77
CA PHE A 219 6.10 -9.61 11.43
C PHE A 219 7.57 -9.29 11.10
N SER A 220 8.51 -9.91 11.81
CA SER A 220 9.94 -9.65 11.64
C SER A 220 10.44 -10.03 10.24
N MET A 221 9.90 -11.07 9.60
CA MET A 221 10.33 -11.47 8.25
C MET A 221 10.07 -10.39 7.22
N ILE A 222 8.85 -9.86 7.15
CA ILE A 222 8.50 -8.79 6.21
C ILE A 222 9.20 -7.48 6.56
N ARG A 223 9.34 -7.15 7.86
CA ARG A 223 10.12 -5.98 8.32
C ARG A 223 11.57 -6.05 7.84
N ASN A 224 12.22 -7.19 8.04
CA ASN A 224 13.62 -7.38 7.66
C ASN A 224 13.79 -7.39 6.14
N LEU A 225 12.83 -7.95 5.39
CA LEU A 225 12.83 -7.90 3.94
C LEU A 225 12.80 -6.46 3.44
N ILE A 226 11.88 -5.62 3.97
CA ILE A 226 11.80 -4.20 3.60
C ILE A 226 13.13 -3.48 3.90
N LEU A 227 13.70 -3.67 5.09
CA LEU A 227 14.97 -3.03 5.46
C LEU A 227 16.16 -3.51 4.61
N ASN A 228 16.13 -4.75 4.14
CA ASN A 228 17.22 -5.34 3.37
C ASN A 228 17.12 -5.01 1.87
N GLU A 229 15.93 -5.01 1.29
CA GLU A 229 15.75 -4.93 -0.15
C GLU A 229 15.44 -3.51 -0.66
N SER A 230 14.74 -2.69 0.12
CA SER A 230 14.27 -1.37 -0.36
C SER A 230 15.38 -0.31 -0.39
N GLU A 231 15.48 0.50 -1.45
CA GLU A 231 16.40 1.65 -1.49
C GLU A 231 15.87 2.83 -0.67
N HIS A 232 14.55 3.05 -0.74
CA HIS A 232 13.84 4.08 -0.02
C HIS A 232 12.63 3.52 0.73
N VAL A 233 12.31 4.09 1.89
CA VAL A 233 11.10 3.79 2.65
C VAL A 233 10.41 5.10 3.02
N LEU A 234 9.14 5.26 2.66
CA LEU A 234 8.28 6.33 3.16
C LEU A 234 7.21 5.70 4.05
N GLN A 235 7.09 6.19 5.29
CA GLN A 235 6.15 5.60 6.24
C GLN A 235 5.61 6.56 7.30
N ASP A 236 4.44 6.26 7.86
CA ASP A 236 3.98 6.84 9.12
C ASP A 236 4.53 6.05 10.33
N ASP A 237 4.26 6.53 11.56
CA ASP A 237 4.73 5.92 12.81
C ASP A 237 4.15 4.52 13.09
N SER A 238 3.08 4.15 12.38
CA SER A 238 2.41 2.86 12.52
C SER A 238 3.11 1.70 11.78
N ALA A 239 4.20 1.99 11.10
CA ALA A 239 4.98 1.05 10.31
C ALA A 239 6.21 0.54 11.08
N ILE A 240 7.41 0.55 10.47
CA ILE A 240 8.63 0.02 11.10
C ILE A 240 9.11 1.01 12.18
N PRO A 241 9.37 0.56 13.43
CA PRO A 241 9.90 1.45 14.45
C PRO A 241 11.26 2.08 14.08
N LEU A 242 11.50 3.31 14.52
CA LEU A 242 12.74 4.07 14.26
C LEU A 242 13.99 3.27 14.66
N ALA A 243 13.95 2.58 15.80
CA ALA A 243 15.03 1.74 16.31
C ALA A 243 15.58 0.69 15.31
N PHE A 244 14.81 0.26 14.30
CA PHE A 244 15.27 -0.69 13.30
C PHE A 244 16.05 -0.04 12.14
N PHE A 245 16.00 1.28 11.99
CA PHE A 245 16.75 2.02 10.97
C PHE A 245 18.15 2.36 11.50
N ALA A 246 19.11 1.47 11.26
CA ALA A 246 20.50 1.67 11.67
C ALA A 246 21.08 2.98 11.09
N PRO A 247 21.56 3.94 11.92
CA PRO A 247 22.08 5.22 11.43
C PRO A 247 23.27 5.09 10.48
N SER A 248 24.01 3.98 10.53
CA SER A 248 25.11 3.68 9.60
C SER A 248 24.65 3.30 8.19
N LYS A 249 23.38 2.88 8.02
CA LYS A 249 22.82 2.39 6.75
C LYS A 249 21.79 3.34 6.13
N TRP A 250 21.19 4.24 6.93
CA TRP A 250 20.07 5.04 6.50
C TRP A 250 20.28 6.53 6.75
N ASN A 251 19.83 7.34 5.79
CA ASN A 251 19.60 8.78 5.93
C ASN A 251 18.10 8.98 6.19
N LEU A 252 17.76 9.70 7.26
CA LEU A 252 16.37 9.88 7.69
C LEU A 252 15.96 11.35 7.56
N THR A 253 14.77 11.56 7.01
CA THR A 253 14.08 12.86 6.97
C THR A 253 12.72 12.71 7.65
N PHE A 254 12.38 13.63 8.54
CA PHE A 254 11.13 13.62 9.27
C PHE A 254 10.19 14.71 8.76
N TYR A 255 8.89 14.43 8.77
CA TYR A 255 7.85 15.35 8.30
C TYR A 255 6.71 15.46 9.32
N GLY A 256 6.12 16.65 9.42
CA GLY A 256 4.93 16.89 10.24
C GLY A 256 5.22 16.86 11.73
N THR A 257 4.34 16.24 12.51
CA THR A 257 4.40 16.25 13.97
C THR A 257 4.17 14.85 14.52
N TYR A 258 5.11 14.35 15.31
CA TYR A 258 4.91 13.14 16.11
C TYR A 258 4.57 13.49 17.55
N THR A 259 3.46 12.94 18.05
CA THR A 259 3.03 13.12 19.46
C THR A 259 2.94 11.77 20.15
N VAL A 260 1.79 11.11 20.03
CA VAL A 260 1.53 9.75 20.50
C VAL A 260 0.64 9.03 19.48
N PRO A 261 0.71 7.70 19.42
CA PRO A 261 -0.28 6.90 18.70
C PRO A 261 -1.71 7.19 19.17
N ILE A 262 -2.69 6.90 18.32
CA ILE A 262 -4.11 6.90 18.74
C ILE A 262 -4.32 5.93 19.91
N SER A 263 -5.36 6.13 20.72
CA SER A 263 -5.58 5.38 21.97
C SER A 263 -5.52 3.85 21.79
N LEU A 264 -6.00 3.33 20.65
CA LEU A 264 -5.95 1.90 20.33
C LEU A 264 -4.53 1.33 20.28
N PHE A 265 -3.54 2.17 19.95
CA PHE A 265 -2.14 1.80 19.78
C PHE A 265 -1.21 2.54 20.74
N ALA A 266 -1.72 3.09 21.84
CA ALA A 266 -0.94 3.90 22.79
C ALA A 266 0.33 3.20 23.30
N SER A 267 0.29 1.86 23.45
CA SER A 267 1.44 1.04 23.86
C SER A 267 2.52 0.87 22.79
N ARG A 268 2.35 1.49 21.62
CA ARG A 268 3.30 1.51 20.50
C ARG A 268 4.01 2.86 20.36
N HIS A 269 3.92 3.69 21.39
CA HIS A 269 4.69 4.91 21.50
C HIS A 269 6.19 4.63 21.33
N GLN A 270 6.86 5.47 20.55
CA GLN A 270 8.28 5.39 20.23
C GLN A 270 8.99 6.60 20.86
N GLU A 271 9.64 6.40 22.01
CA GLU A 271 10.31 7.51 22.69
C GLU A 271 11.50 8.03 21.86
N ASP A 272 12.23 7.16 21.19
CA ASP A 272 13.30 7.51 20.24
C ASP A 272 12.78 8.37 19.07
N LEU A 273 11.62 8.04 18.50
CA LEU A 273 10.98 8.83 17.46
C LEU A 273 10.57 10.21 17.98
N LYS A 274 9.99 10.29 19.18
CA LYS A 274 9.68 11.57 19.84
C LYS A 274 10.93 12.41 20.03
N GLN A 275 12.03 11.82 20.53
CA GLN A 275 13.29 12.53 20.66
C GLN A 275 13.84 12.97 19.30
N ALA A 276 13.65 12.19 18.23
CA ALA A 276 14.06 12.58 16.89
C ALA A 276 13.30 13.82 16.37
N TYR A 277 12.01 13.97 16.68
CA TYR A 277 11.23 15.16 16.34
C TYR A 277 11.55 16.38 17.21
N LEU A 278 12.00 16.17 18.46
CA LEU A 278 12.38 17.25 19.37
C LEU A 278 13.83 17.73 19.18
N ASN A 279 14.69 16.92 18.58
CA ASN A 279 16.10 17.25 18.38
C ASN A 279 16.26 18.36 17.32
N PRO A 280 16.76 19.56 17.68
CA PRO A 280 16.95 20.66 16.73
C PRO A 280 17.95 20.37 15.60
N SER A 281 18.79 19.35 15.77
CA SER A 281 19.75 18.93 14.75
C SER A 281 19.10 18.12 13.63
N ASN A 282 17.91 17.56 13.86
CA ASN A 282 17.15 16.84 12.85
C ASN A 282 16.31 17.83 12.04
N THR A 283 16.37 17.71 10.71
CA THR A 283 15.48 18.49 9.84
C THR A 283 14.09 17.87 9.83
N VAL A 284 13.16 18.46 10.59
CA VAL A 284 11.73 18.16 10.50
C VAL A 284 11.11 19.12 9.50
N LYS A 285 10.59 18.58 8.39
CA LYS A 285 9.97 19.37 7.32
C LYS A 285 8.45 19.45 7.46
N PRO A 286 7.79 20.45 6.86
CA PRO A 286 6.33 20.54 6.88
C PRO A 286 5.65 19.35 6.20
N LEU A 287 4.48 18.98 6.72
CA LEU A 287 3.54 18.03 6.12
C LEU A 287 2.17 18.72 5.97
N PRO A 288 1.81 19.23 4.77
CA PRO A 288 0.68 20.14 4.59
C PRO A 288 -0.68 19.42 4.46
N PHE A 289 -0.73 18.13 4.74
CA PHE A 289 -1.93 17.30 4.69
C PHE A 289 -1.92 16.29 5.83
N GLY A 290 -3.10 15.80 6.21
CA GLY A 290 -3.25 14.73 7.19
C GLY A 290 -3.19 13.35 6.55
N ILE A 291 -2.45 12.43 7.16
CA ILE A 291 -2.26 11.05 6.69
C ILE A 291 -2.18 10.05 7.85
N GLY A 292 -2.38 8.78 7.56
CA GLY A 292 -2.25 7.71 8.56
C GLY A 292 -3.40 7.67 9.55
N TYR A 293 -3.20 7.07 10.72
CA TYR A 293 -4.19 7.08 11.80
C TYR A 293 -4.48 8.49 12.34
N GLN A 294 -3.52 9.41 12.23
CA GLN A 294 -3.64 10.82 12.62
C GLN A 294 -4.01 11.71 11.42
N TYR A 295 -5.03 11.32 10.65
CA TYR A 295 -5.39 11.88 9.33
C TYR A 295 -5.87 13.36 9.31
N HIS A 296 -5.87 14.06 10.44
CA HIS A 296 -6.13 15.49 10.47
C HIS A 296 -4.87 16.29 10.08
N ASN A 297 -5.06 17.42 9.40
CA ASN A 297 -3.93 18.25 9.00
C ASN A 297 -3.21 18.79 10.26
N GLY A 298 -1.88 18.75 10.25
CA GLY A 298 -1.05 19.17 11.37
C GLY A 298 -0.88 18.14 12.50
N THR A 299 -1.58 16.99 12.45
CA THR A 299 -1.47 15.95 13.50
C THR A 299 -0.67 14.72 13.08
N SER A 300 -0.50 14.50 11.78
CA SER A 300 0.21 13.36 11.24
C SER A 300 1.71 13.57 11.14
N ASN A 301 2.44 12.46 11.11
CA ASN A 301 3.86 12.42 10.86
C ASN A 301 4.16 11.50 9.66
N MET A 302 5.29 11.75 8.99
CA MET A 302 5.90 10.77 8.09
C MET A 302 7.41 10.78 8.26
N MET A 303 8.03 9.66 7.96
CA MET A 303 9.48 9.48 7.91
C MET A 303 9.85 8.94 6.54
N ARG A 304 10.83 9.59 5.91
CA ARG A 304 11.52 9.09 4.71
C ARG A 304 12.88 8.55 5.13
N ALA A 305 13.17 7.32 4.77
CA ALA A 305 14.48 6.70 4.92
C ALA A 305 15.06 6.40 3.53
N SER A 306 16.29 6.81 3.28
CA SER A 306 17.04 6.46 2.06
C SER A 306 18.32 5.72 2.46
N LYS A 307 18.62 4.61 1.79
CA LYS A 307 19.89 3.91 2.03
C LYS A 307 21.08 4.81 1.70
N LYS A 308 22.18 4.61 2.45
CA LYS A 308 23.48 5.27 2.25
C LYS A 308 24.33 4.56 1.22
#